data_AF-A0A535Z6I9-F1
#
_entry.id   AF-A0A535Z6I9-F1
#
_cell.length_a   1.000
_cell.length_b   1.000
_cell.length_c   1.000
_cell.angle_alpha   90.00
_cell.angle_beta   90.00
_cell.angle_gamma   90.00
#
_symmetry.space_group_name_H-M   'P 1'
#
loop_
_entity.id
_entity.type
_entity.pdbx_description
1 polymer ?
#
loop_
_entity_poly.entity_id
_entity_poly.type
_entity_poly.pdbx_seq_one_letter_code
_entity_poly.pdbx_strand_id
1 'polypeptide(L)' 'MRKGQSMVEYAIILVLVACVCIGVLAVTGNQVTATFQDIEETLMNPDDTGGTAVYTCPDGNPAVLHGHKYHCH' A
#
# COMPACT_ATOMS: atom_id res chain seq x y z
N MET A 1 -35.00 33.19 10.24
CA MET A 1 -34.52 32.23 9.20
C MET A 1 -33.00 31.96 9.23
N ARG A 2 -32.23 32.51 10.18
CA ARG A 2 -30.74 32.44 10.21
C ARG A 2 -30.11 31.15 10.78
N LYS A 3 -30.90 30.24 11.35
CA LYS A 3 -30.39 29.07 12.09
C LYS A 3 -30.02 27.87 11.21
N GLY A 4 -30.52 27.81 9.96
CA GLY A 4 -30.20 26.75 9.00
C GLY A 4 -28.91 26.98 8.19
N GLN A 5 -28.56 28.26 7.94
CA GLN A 5 -27.38 28.62 7.15
C GLN A 5 -26.07 28.25 7.86
N SER A 6 -26.03 28.25 9.19
CA SER A 6 -24.85 27.83 9.93
C SER A 6 -24.67 26.30 9.92
N MET A 7 -25.74 25.51 9.86
CA MET A 7 -25.64 24.03 9.85
C MET A 7 -25.05 23.49 8.54
N VAL A 8 -25.41 24.10 7.40
CA VAL A 8 -24.87 23.68 6.10
C VAL A 8 -23.38 23.97 5.99
N GLU A 9 -22.92 25.04 6.62
CA GLU A 9 -21.51 25.44 6.59
C GLU A 9 -20.63 24.39 7.30
N TYR A 10 -21.05 23.91 8.46
CA TYR A 10 -20.36 22.81 9.15
C TYR A 10 -20.46 21.47 8.40
N ALA A 11 -21.60 21.20 7.75
CA ALA A 11 -21.76 19.97 6.97
C ALA A 11 -20.75 19.89 5.81
N ILE A 12 -20.51 21.01 5.11
CA ILE A 12 -19.54 21.06 4.01
C ILE A 12 -18.11 20.84 4.53
N ILE A 13 -17.74 21.44 5.66
CA ILE A 13 -16.43 21.23 6.27
C ILE A 13 -16.23 19.76 6.66
N LEU A 14 -17.25 19.13 7.26
CA LEU A 14 -17.19 17.71 7.63
C LEU A 14 -17.04 16.79 6.41
N VAL A 15 -17.75 17.08 5.31
CA VAL A 15 -17.61 16.32 4.06
C VAL A 15 -16.20 16.48 3.48
N LEU A 16 -15.65 17.70 3.47
CA LEU A 16 -14.29 17.94 3.00
C LEU A 16 -13.25 17.16 3.82
N VAL A 17 -13.38 17.16 5.15
CA VAL A 17 -12.51 16.37 6.03
C VAL A 17 -12.65 14.87 5.75
N ALA A 18 -13.87 14.37 5.58
CA ALA A 18 -14.11 12.96 5.27
C ALA A 18 -13.43 12.54 3.95
N CYS A 19 -13.52 13.36 2.89
CA CYS A 19 -12.84 13.10 1.62
C CYS A 19 -11.32 13.02 1.78
N VAL A 20 -10.73 13.93 2.56
CA VAL A 20 -9.29 13.92 2.85
C VAL A 20 -8.90 12.66 3.61
N CYS A 21 -9.66 12.28 4.66
CA CYS A 21 -9.40 11.07 5.43
C CYS A 21 -9.45 9.80 4.56
N ILE A 22 -10.46 9.67 3.68
CA ILE A 22 -10.57 8.52 2.76
C ILE A 22 -9.37 8.48 1.81
N GLY A 23 -8.95 9.62 1.25
CA GLY A 23 -7.78 9.70 0.39
C GLY A 23 -6.49 9.26 1.10
N VAL A 24 -6.27 9.75 2.32
CA VAL A 24 -5.09 9.37 3.13
C VAL A 24 -5.12 7.88 3.47
N LEU A 25 -6.27 7.33 3.86
CA LEU A 25 -6.41 5.90 4.16
C LEU A 25 -6.15 5.04 2.92
N ALA A 26 -6.61 5.45 1.73
CA ALA A 26 -6.36 4.72 0.50
C ALA A 26 -4.86 4.68 0.12
N VAL A 27 -4.18 5.83 0.20
CA VAL A 27 -2.73 5.90 -0.05
C VAL A 27 -1.96 5.10 0.99
N THR A 28 -2.31 5.26 2.27
CA THR A 28 -1.65 4.56 3.38
C THR A 28 -1.85 3.06 3.29
N GLY A 29 -3.05 2.59 2.90
CA GLY A 29 -3.33 1.17 2.68
C GLY A 29 -2.40 0.53 1.65
N ASN A 30 -2.18 1.20 0.51
CA ASN A 30 -1.26 0.71 -0.52
C ASN A 30 0.19 0.64 -0.01
N GLN A 31 0.63 1.65 0.74
CA GLN A 31 1.97 1.66 1.33
C GLN A 31 2.15 0.55 2.37
N VAL A 32 1.15 0.30 3.21
CA VAL A 32 1.17 -0.77 4.20
C VAL A 32 1.29 -2.13 3.51
N THR A 33 0.54 -2.37 2.44
CA THR A 33 0.67 -3.61 1.66
C THR A 33 2.08 -3.79 1.10
N ALA A 34 2.67 -2.74 0.52
CA ALA A 34 4.05 -2.80 0.00
C ALA A 34 5.06 -3.12 1.11
N THR A 35 4.97 -2.45 2.27
CA THR A 35 5.86 -2.72 3.41
C THR A 35 5.70 -4.15 3.94
N PHE A 36 4.48 -4.70 3.99
CA PHE A 36 4.29 -6.10 4.39
C PHE A 36 4.96 -7.07 3.42
N GLN A 37 4.88 -6.82 2.11
CA GLN A 37 5.54 -7.67 1.11
C GLN A 37 7.08 -7.61 1.25
N ASP A 38 7.65 -6.44 1.49
CA ASP A 38 9.10 -6.28 1.74
C ASP A 38 9.55 -7.05 2.99
N ILE A 39 8.73 -7.05 4.05
CA ILE A 39 9.01 -7.79 5.28
C ILE A 39 8.94 -9.31 5.02
N GLU A 40 7.93 -9.78 4.28
CA GLU A 40 7.80 -11.20 3.92
C GLU A 40 8.99 -11.69 3.09
N GLU A 41 9.45 -10.88 2.13
CA GLU A 41 10.66 -11.18 1.33
C GLU A 41 11.89 -11.32 2.23
N THR A 42 12.12 -10.33 3.10
CA THR A 42 13.27 -10.32 4.02
C THR A 42 13.24 -11.51 4.98
N LEU A 43 12.04 -11.91 5.44
CA LEU A 43 11.90 -13.04 6.36
C LEU A 43 12.12 -14.39 5.66
N MET A 44 11.71 -14.53 4.39
CA MET A 44 11.95 -15.73 3.60
C MET A 44 13.41 -15.85 3.12
N ASN A 45 14.10 -14.72 2.95
CA ASN A 45 15.50 -14.69 2.56
C ASN A 45 16.32 -13.74 3.47
N PRO A 46 16.67 -14.20 4.68
CA PRO A 46 17.30 -13.35 5.70
C PRO A 46 18.74 -12.91 5.40
N ASP A 47 19.36 -13.40 4.31
CA ASP A 47 20.70 -12.99 3.86
C ASP A 47 20.65 -11.84 2.83
N ASP A 48 19.48 -11.57 2.22
CA ASP A 48 19.38 -10.53 1.19
C ASP A 48 19.02 -9.16 1.78
N THR A 49 19.96 -8.22 1.64
CA THR A 49 19.82 -6.85 2.12
C THR A 49 19.07 -6.03 1.07
N GLY A 50 17.80 -6.40 0.83
CA GLY A 50 16.80 -5.56 0.16
C GLY A 50 17.15 -5.03 -1.22
N GLY A 51 17.46 -5.91 -2.18
CA GLY A 51 17.40 -5.49 -3.59
C GLY A 51 18.21 -6.29 -4.61
N THR A 52 18.77 -7.46 -4.28
CA THR A 52 19.61 -8.21 -5.24
C THR A 52 19.38 -9.71 -5.30
N ALA A 53 18.59 -10.31 -4.42
CA ALA A 53 18.32 -11.74 -4.51
C ALA A 53 17.38 -12.03 -5.67
N VAL A 54 17.95 -12.76 -6.63
CA VAL A 54 17.20 -13.54 -7.59
C VAL A 54 16.39 -14.58 -6.81
N TYR A 55 15.12 -14.28 -6.54
CA TYR A 55 14.19 -15.25 -5.96
C TYR A 55 14.29 -16.54 -6.79
N THR A 56 14.70 -17.66 -6.19
CA THR A 56 14.93 -18.90 -6.94
C THR A 56 13.76 -19.83 -6.71
N CYS A 57 13.09 -20.21 -7.79
CA CYS A 57 11.92 -21.06 -7.78
C CYS A 57 12.30 -22.49 -7.33
N PRO A 58 11.35 -23.31 -6.85
CA PRO A 58 11.63 -24.66 -6.32
C PRO A 58 12.20 -25.63 -7.37
N ASP A 59 12.15 -25.26 -8.65
CA ASP A 59 12.79 -25.92 -9.79
C ASP A 59 14.25 -25.47 -10.04
N GLY A 60 14.77 -24.54 -9.22
CA GLY A 60 16.13 -24.00 -9.31
C GLY A 60 16.29 -22.86 -10.31
N ASN A 61 15.21 -22.42 -10.97
CA ASN A 61 15.28 -21.33 -11.94
C ASN A 61 15.16 -19.96 -11.27
N PRO A 62 15.85 -18.93 -11.82
CA PRO A 62 15.71 -17.58 -11.34
C PRO A 62 14.32 -17.03 -11.66
N ALA A 63 13.59 -16.60 -10.64
CA ALA A 63 12.30 -15.96 -10.79
C ALA A 63 12.47 -14.58 -11.41
N VAL A 64 11.60 -14.31 -12.37
CA VAL A 64 11.64 -13.08 -13.13
C VAL A 64 10.65 -12.11 -12.51
N LEU A 65 11.09 -10.88 -12.22
CA LEU A 65 10.22 -9.82 -11.73
C LEU A 65 9.28 -9.36 -12.86
N HIS A 66 7.99 -9.59 -12.69
CA HIS A 66 6.95 -9.17 -13.64
C HIS A 66 6.02 -8.15 -12.97
N GLY A 67 6.27 -6.86 -13.23
CA GLY A 67 5.57 -5.76 -12.55
C GLY A 67 5.96 -5.68 -11.08
N HIS A 68 5.02 -6.00 -10.18
CA HIS A 68 5.21 -5.98 -8.72
C HIS A 68 5.15 -7.39 -8.08
N LYS A 69 5.34 -8.44 -8.89
CA LYS A 69 5.26 -9.84 -8.45
C LYS A 69 6.41 -10.62 -9.10
N TYR A 70 7.05 -11.49 -8.35
CA TYR A 70 8.01 -12.45 -8.90
C TYR A 70 7.25 -13.62 -9.52
N HIS A 71 7.57 -13.97 -10.76
CA HIS A 71 7.00 -15.11 -11.48
C HIS A 71 8.06 -16.20 -11.68
N CYS A 72 7.68 -17.43 -11.34
CA CYS A 72 8.36 -18.65 -11.77
C CYS A 72 7.79 -19.07 -13.13
N HIS A 73 8.65 -19.57 -14.03
CA HIS A 73 8.21 -20.11 -15.33
C HIS A 73 7.52 -21.46 -15.13
#